data_AF-A0A1G7BIA2-F1
#
_entry.id   AF-A0A1G7BIA2-F1
#
_cell.length_a   1.000
_cell.length_b   1.000
_cell.length_c   1.000
_cell.angle_alpha   90.00
_cell.angle_beta   90.00
_cell.angle_gamma   90.00
#
_symmetry.space_group_name_H-M   'P 1'
#
loop_
_entity.id
_entity.type
_entity.pdbx_description
1 polymer ?
#
loop_
_entity_poly.entity_id
_entity_poly.type
_entity_poly.pdbx_seq_one_letter_code
_entity_poly.pdbx_strand_id
1 'polypeptide(L)'
;MISRPGCPVLAAFGLSLLLAATPALPQSGPLSANDWLRSGGAAPANSSAWRPGDPVPPDAARLRKPVRRPATPEAVPDIADSAAAIPVGVRRLGAADPDGAGIISARQAGLPERFWDGTEMDTALGLIRADPALPAAAQVARRIIEAQLPPPARSNAAQTGTFFAARVDQLIAQGALPSARDLLQGAGQDNPETFRRLFDLSLLLGGEDRVCARMERAPGISDDPAARIFCLAQSGDWPAAATLFLGASRLGMVAPETEVLLRHYLDDASVDGAETLPLPDPMTPLSFRLHEAIGQPLPTGNLGLSYAWADLDDRSGWKAQLEAGERLARAGVLPASTLHRLYAAQKPAASGGVWERAAAVQALEAALPTGDASRIGAALVTAFQRMEAAGLRDAFAAMTATRLDPALLGGEAARLALWLRLWNGQTEATAAPQNELDAALLALATGGQPAPLSPALGAFAPVFAGDLPDAPDPNGDSALAPALYGALADADAGLQGDVTRAARGIQMLRELGLLADARRIATQIALDPLLRGAAQ
;
A
#
# COMPACT_ATOMS: atom_id res chain seq x y z
N MET A 1 8.35 25.63 53.22
CA MET A 1 7.68 26.77 53.87
C MET A 1 6.28 26.82 53.27
N ILE A 2 5.16 26.49 53.91
CA ILE A 2 4.69 26.51 55.30
C ILE A 2 3.76 25.28 55.42
N SER A 3 4.09 24.21 56.15
CA SER A 3 3.91 23.99 57.60
C SER A 3 2.45 23.93 58.10
N ARG A 4 2.00 22.69 58.38
CA ARG A 4 0.94 22.26 59.34
C ARG A 4 1.02 23.03 60.68
N PRO A 5 -0.06 23.17 61.48
CA PRO A 5 -0.66 22.10 62.32
C PRO A 5 -2.19 22.27 62.47
N GLY A 6 -3.02 21.48 63.15
CA GLY A 6 -2.93 20.42 64.13
C GLY A 6 -4.23 20.47 64.95
N CYS A 7 -4.89 19.32 65.16
CA CYS A 7 -5.89 19.09 66.21
C CYS A 7 -5.35 19.56 67.58
N PRO A 8 -6.16 19.91 68.62
CA PRO A 8 -7.09 18.94 69.25
C PRO A 8 -8.26 19.47 70.15
N VAL A 9 -8.99 18.50 70.75
CA VAL A 9 -9.63 18.49 72.09
C VAL A 9 -11.10 18.93 72.29
N LEU A 10 -11.91 17.92 72.66
CA LEU A 10 -13.01 17.81 73.65
C LEU A 10 -14.09 18.91 73.78
N ALA A 11 -15.34 18.52 73.46
CA ALA A 11 -16.48 18.81 74.33
C ALA A 11 -17.53 17.71 74.19
N ALA A 12 -17.80 17.04 75.31
CA ALA A 12 -18.83 16.05 75.50
C ALA A 12 -20.22 16.71 75.55
N PHE A 13 -21.20 16.17 74.83
CA PHE A 13 -22.60 16.24 75.22
C PHE A 13 -23.27 14.94 74.79
N GLY A 14 -23.65 14.14 75.79
CA GLY A 14 -24.47 12.96 75.60
C GLY A 14 -25.92 13.35 75.30
N LEU A 15 -26.52 12.67 74.32
CA LEU A 15 -27.96 12.60 74.21
C LEU A 15 -28.34 11.15 73.87
N SER A 16 -28.78 10.46 74.91
CA SER A 16 -29.34 9.11 74.87
C SER A 16 -30.74 9.16 74.25
N LEU A 17 -30.98 8.47 73.14
CA LEU A 17 -32.33 8.15 72.67
C LEU A 17 -32.40 6.75 72.06
N LEU A 18 -32.92 5.83 72.88
CA LEU A 18 -33.82 4.70 72.58
C LEU A 18 -33.57 3.89 71.29
N LEU A 19 -32.86 2.77 71.43
CA LEU A 19 -32.94 1.63 70.51
C LEU A 19 -34.33 0.98 70.58
N ALA A 20 -35.09 1.06 69.49
CA ALA A 20 -36.14 0.09 69.19
C ALA A 20 -35.52 -1.02 68.30
N ALA A 21 -35.33 -2.20 68.87
CA ALA A 21 -34.89 -3.37 68.12
C ALA A 21 -36.06 -3.91 67.28
N THR A 22 -36.00 -3.70 65.96
CA THR A 22 -36.80 -4.47 65.01
C THR A 22 -36.16 -5.85 64.81
N PRO A 23 -36.90 -6.98 64.90
CA PRO A 23 -36.34 -8.28 64.55
C PRO A 23 -36.03 -8.31 63.06
N ALA A 24 -34.78 -8.57 62.71
CA ALA A 24 -34.39 -8.89 61.34
C ALA A 24 -34.99 -10.26 60.98
N LEU A 25 -35.85 -10.30 59.96
CA LEU A 25 -36.19 -11.55 59.28
C LEU A 25 -34.91 -12.08 58.60
N PRO A 26 -34.59 -13.39 58.72
CA PRO A 26 -33.44 -13.94 58.02
C PRO A 26 -33.69 -13.83 56.50
N GLN A 27 -32.90 -13.01 55.83
CA GLN A 27 -32.79 -13.08 54.37
C GLN A 27 -31.94 -14.31 54.02
N SER A 28 -32.61 -15.37 53.58
CA SER A 28 -31.95 -16.51 52.95
C SER A 28 -31.25 -16.01 51.69
N GLY A 29 -29.91 -16.01 51.68
CA GLY A 29 -29.12 -15.75 50.49
C GLY A 29 -29.39 -16.81 49.40
N PRO A 30 -29.08 -16.53 48.12
CA PRO A 30 -29.32 -17.47 47.04
C PRO A 30 -28.55 -18.78 47.30
N LEU A 31 -29.28 -19.89 47.37
CA LEU A 31 -28.71 -21.23 47.53
C LEU A 31 -27.91 -21.59 46.27
N SER A 32 -26.72 -22.15 46.46
CA SER A 32 -25.97 -22.72 45.35
C SER A 32 -26.66 -23.99 44.86
N ALA A 33 -26.47 -24.36 43.59
CA ALA A 33 -27.09 -25.55 42.98
C ALA A 33 -26.78 -26.86 43.74
N ASN A 34 -25.69 -26.89 44.52
CA ASN A 34 -25.31 -28.06 45.32
C ASN A 34 -26.06 -28.18 46.65
N ASP A 35 -26.63 -27.10 47.20
CA ASP A 35 -27.26 -27.12 48.53
C ASP A 35 -28.69 -27.69 48.51
N TRP A 36 -29.40 -27.52 47.38
CA TRP A 36 -30.74 -28.09 47.17
C TRP A 36 -30.71 -29.61 46.99
N LEU A 37 -29.74 -30.13 46.23
CA LEU A 37 -29.60 -31.57 45.99
C LEU A 37 -29.26 -32.37 47.27
N ARG A 38 -28.63 -31.72 48.25
CA ARG A 38 -28.26 -32.36 49.54
C ARG A 38 -29.36 -32.31 50.60
N SER A 39 -30.22 -31.29 50.56
CA SER A 39 -31.21 -31.03 51.62
C SER A 39 -32.60 -31.62 51.33
N GLY A 40 -32.83 -32.18 50.14
CA GLY A 40 -34.10 -32.82 49.78
C GLY A 40 -35.30 -31.86 49.74
N GLY A 41 -35.06 -30.54 49.76
CA GLY A 41 -36.10 -29.51 49.69
C GLY A 41 -36.76 -29.42 48.31
N ALA A 42 -37.88 -28.70 48.21
CA ALA A 42 -38.53 -28.42 46.93
C ALA A 42 -37.65 -27.55 46.03
N ALA A 43 -37.61 -27.86 44.73
CA ALA A 43 -36.83 -27.11 43.74
C ALA A 43 -37.25 -25.62 43.71
N PRO A 44 -36.31 -24.67 43.63
CA PRO A 44 -36.66 -23.26 43.49
C PRO A 44 -37.41 -23.03 42.17
N ALA A 45 -38.45 -22.19 42.21
CA ALA A 45 -39.24 -21.86 41.03
C ALA A 45 -38.38 -21.07 40.01
N ASN A 46 -38.39 -21.53 38.76
CA ASN A 46 -37.65 -20.94 37.65
C ASN A 46 -38.12 -19.50 37.39
N SER A 47 -37.26 -18.50 37.61
CA SER A 47 -37.63 -17.08 37.47
C SER A 47 -37.52 -16.52 36.04
N SER A 48 -37.62 -17.37 35.01
CA SER A 48 -37.64 -16.90 33.62
C SER A 48 -38.34 -17.91 32.72
N ALA A 49 -39.66 -17.95 32.80
CA ALA A 49 -40.48 -18.66 31.81
C ALA A 49 -41.70 -17.79 31.46
N TRP A 50 -41.46 -16.72 30.71
CA TRP A 50 -42.53 -16.10 29.91
C TRP A 50 -42.40 -16.66 28.50
N ARG A 51 -43.44 -17.35 28.02
CA ARG A 51 -43.46 -17.89 26.65
C ARG A 51 -44.22 -16.93 25.72
N PRO A 52 -43.89 -16.90 24.42
CA PRO A 52 -44.66 -16.15 23.44
C PRO A 52 -46.13 -16.61 23.46
N GLY A 53 -47.05 -15.70 23.82
CA GLY A 53 -48.49 -15.96 23.90
C GLY A 53 -49.10 -15.86 25.31
N ASP A 54 -48.27 -15.86 26.37
CA ASP A 54 -48.78 -15.71 27.74
C ASP A 54 -49.20 -14.26 28.05
N PRO A 55 -50.26 -14.03 28.85
CA PRO A 55 -50.65 -12.70 29.28
C PRO A 55 -49.53 -12.02 30.07
N VAL A 56 -49.31 -10.73 29.82
CA VAL A 56 -48.22 -9.96 30.42
C VAL A 56 -48.44 -9.84 31.94
N PRO A 57 -47.43 -10.14 32.77
CA PRO A 57 -47.52 -10.01 34.22
C PRO A 57 -47.85 -8.56 34.67
N PRO A 58 -48.60 -8.39 35.78
CA PRO A 58 -49.07 -7.06 36.24
C PRO A 58 -47.95 -6.07 36.56
N ASP A 59 -46.80 -6.59 36.96
CA ASP A 59 -45.55 -5.92 37.29
C ASP A 59 -44.82 -5.43 36.03
N ALA A 60 -44.84 -6.22 34.94
CA ALA A 60 -44.36 -5.79 33.62
C ALA A 60 -45.29 -4.76 32.95
N ALA A 61 -46.59 -4.80 33.26
CA ALA A 61 -47.57 -3.82 32.78
C ALA A 61 -47.36 -2.42 33.38
N ARG A 62 -46.86 -2.33 34.63
CA ARG A 62 -46.62 -1.05 35.32
C ARG A 62 -45.37 -0.30 34.83
N LEU A 63 -44.43 -0.98 34.18
CA LEU A 63 -43.18 -0.40 33.68
C LEU A 63 -43.27 0.11 32.22
N ARG A 64 -44.40 -0.12 31.53
CA ARG A 64 -44.62 0.39 30.16
C ARG A 64 -45.10 1.84 30.18
N LYS A 65 -44.19 2.79 29.93
CA LYS A 65 -44.60 4.13 29.45
C LYS A 65 -45.21 4.00 28.04
N PRO A 66 -46.25 4.77 27.68
CA PRO A 66 -46.83 4.71 26.34
C PRO A 66 -45.82 5.28 25.35
N VAL A 67 -45.19 4.41 24.56
CA VAL A 67 -44.42 4.82 23.39
C VAL A 67 -45.44 5.25 22.33
N ARG A 68 -45.37 6.52 21.92
CA ARG A 68 -46.12 7.02 20.78
C ARG A 68 -45.62 6.25 19.55
N ARG A 69 -46.45 5.34 19.01
CA ARG A 69 -46.14 4.60 17.77
C ARG A 69 -45.80 5.62 16.66
N PRO A 70 -44.61 5.55 16.03
CA PRO A 70 -44.43 6.21 14.74
C PRO A 70 -45.44 5.62 13.75
N ALA A 71 -45.87 6.42 12.77
CA ALA A 71 -46.73 5.95 11.70
C ALA A 71 -46.15 4.67 11.08
N THR A 72 -47.01 3.68 10.85
CA THR A 72 -46.67 2.40 10.22
C THR A 72 -45.91 2.66 8.91
N PRO A 73 -44.66 2.17 8.76
CA PRO A 73 -44.08 2.02 7.43
C PRO A 73 -44.95 1.03 6.65
N GLU A 74 -45.10 1.25 5.35
CA GLU A 74 -45.73 0.30 4.43
C GLU A 74 -45.26 -1.13 4.70
N ALA A 75 -46.20 -2.08 4.60
CA ALA A 75 -45.96 -3.49 4.83
C ALA A 75 -44.88 -4.01 3.87
N VAL A 76 -43.66 -4.17 4.39
CA VAL A 76 -42.63 -4.98 3.75
C VAL A 76 -43.09 -6.44 3.85
N PRO A 77 -43.15 -7.21 2.75
CA PRO A 77 -43.54 -8.61 2.81
C PRO A 77 -42.58 -9.39 3.71
N ASP A 78 -43.14 -10.13 4.67
CA ASP A 78 -42.44 -10.83 5.75
C ASP A 78 -41.82 -12.18 5.31
N ILE A 79 -41.60 -12.35 4.00
CA ILE A 79 -41.02 -13.56 3.41
C ILE A 79 -39.95 -13.12 2.42
N ALA A 80 -38.70 -13.50 2.69
CA ALA A 80 -37.60 -13.27 1.78
C ALA A 80 -37.77 -14.14 0.52
N ASP A 81 -37.76 -13.51 -0.66
CA ASP A 81 -37.84 -14.22 -1.95
C ASP A 81 -36.58 -15.07 -2.25
N SER A 82 -35.52 -14.97 -1.43
CA SER A 82 -34.33 -15.80 -1.55
C SER A 82 -33.61 -16.02 -0.21
N ALA A 83 -32.90 -17.13 -0.10
CA ALA A 83 -31.97 -17.43 0.99
C ALA A 83 -30.55 -16.86 0.75
N ALA A 84 -30.36 -16.02 -0.28
CA ALA A 84 -29.08 -15.38 -0.52
C ALA A 84 -28.80 -14.41 0.63
N ALA A 85 -27.63 -14.56 1.26
CA ALA A 85 -27.20 -13.63 2.30
C ALA A 85 -27.18 -12.22 1.71
N ILE A 86 -27.99 -11.31 2.26
CA ILE A 86 -27.86 -9.88 1.98
C ILE A 86 -26.46 -9.50 2.46
N PRO A 87 -25.62 -8.82 1.67
CA PRO A 87 -24.32 -8.36 2.14
C PRO A 87 -24.52 -7.45 3.35
N VAL A 88 -24.16 -7.93 4.54
CA VAL A 88 -24.22 -7.15 5.77
C VAL A 88 -22.89 -6.43 5.93
N GLY A 89 -22.85 -5.16 5.54
CA GLY A 89 -21.72 -4.29 5.86
C GLY A 89 -21.73 -3.95 7.35
N VAL A 90 -20.86 -4.56 8.15
CA VAL A 90 -20.68 -4.21 9.55
C VAL A 90 -19.61 -3.12 9.65
N ARG A 91 -19.96 -1.96 10.22
CA ARG A 91 -19.01 -0.90 10.55
C ARG A 91 -19.15 -0.54 12.02
N ARG A 92 -18.03 -0.32 12.71
CA ARG A 92 -18.09 0.27 14.06
C ARG A 92 -18.69 1.67 13.95
N LEU A 93 -19.68 1.98 14.77
CA LEU A 93 -20.27 3.30 14.84
C LEU A 93 -19.18 4.33 15.17
N GLY A 94 -18.94 5.30 14.27
CA GLY A 94 -17.86 6.29 14.39
C GLY A 94 -16.53 5.92 13.73
N ALA A 95 -16.41 4.76 13.06
CA ALA A 95 -15.21 4.45 12.27
C ALA A 95 -15.09 5.39 11.07
N ALA A 96 -13.87 5.90 10.86
CA ALA A 96 -13.52 6.70 9.69
C ALA A 96 -13.77 5.92 8.39
N ASP A 97 -14.07 6.68 7.35
CA ASP A 97 -14.33 6.14 6.02
C ASP A 97 -13.03 5.61 5.38
N PRO A 98 -12.90 4.29 5.15
CA PRO A 98 -11.66 3.71 4.64
C PRO A 98 -11.31 4.22 3.24
N ASP A 99 -12.31 4.61 2.45
CA ASP A 99 -12.11 5.13 1.10
C ASP A 99 -11.29 6.44 1.08
N GLY A 100 -11.24 7.17 2.20
CA GLY A 100 -10.40 8.37 2.32
C GLY A 100 -9.03 8.16 2.95
N ALA A 101 -8.69 6.93 3.38
CA ALA A 101 -7.40 6.64 4.00
C ALA A 101 -6.23 6.86 3.03
N GLY A 102 -5.06 7.20 3.56
CA GLY A 102 -3.85 7.43 2.78
C GLY A 102 -2.59 7.42 3.66
N ILE A 103 -1.43 7.40 3.01
CA ILE A 103 -0.09 7.35 3.62
C ILE A 103 0.53 8.75 3.70
N ILE A 104 0.16 9.62 2.75
CA ILE A 104 0.62 11.01 2.67
C ILE A 104 -0.57 11.96 2.67
N SER A 105 -0.42 13.16 3.22
CA SER A 105 -1.48 14.19 3.18
C SER A 105 -1.69 14.74 1.76
N ALA A 106 -2.88 15.26 1.45
CA ALA A 106 -3.16 15.98 0.20
C ALA A 106 -2.10 17.06 -0.12
N ARG A 107 -1.69 17.82 0.90
CA ARG A 107 -0.63 18.84 0.77
C ARG A 107 0.72 18.25 0.38
N GLN A 108 1.15 17.15 1.01
CA GLN A 108 2.39 16.46 0.65
C GLN A 108 2.31 15.85 -0.75
N ALA A 109 1.12 15.44 -1.17
CA ALA A 109 0.86 14.97 -2.52
C ALA A 109 0.83 16.10 -3.58
N GLY A 110 0.83 17.38 -3.16
CA GLY A 110 0.67 18.52 -4.06
C GLY A 110 -0.73 18.60 -4.67
N LEU A 111 -1.75 18.08 -3.98
CA LEU A 111 -3.13 17.98 -4.45
C LEU A 111 -4.06 18.84 -3.59
N PRO A 112 -5.13 19.40 -4.18
CA PRO A 112 -6.18 20.07 -3.41
C PRO A 112 -6.96 19.04 -2.58
N GLU A 113 -7.50 19.47 -1.43
CA GLU A 113 -8.25 18.59 -0.53
C GLU A 113 -9.50 17.99 -1.19
N ARG A 114 -10.12 18.71 -2.13
CA ARG A 114 -11.35 18.31 -2.83
C ARG A 114 -11.07 17.68 -4.21
N PHE A 115 -9.94 16.97 -4.35
CA PHE A 115 -9.45 16.47 -5.64
C PHE A 115 -10.43 15.54 -6.38
N TRP A 116 -11.17 14.71 -5.66
CA TRP A 116 -12.12 13.75 -6.24
C TRP A 116 -13.54 14.31 -6.42
N ASP A 117 -13.78 15.57 -6.04
CA ASP A 117 -15.09 16.20 -6.20
C ASP A 117 -15.49 16.26 -7.67
N GLY A 118 -16.78 16.07 -7.93
CA GLY A 118 -17.33 15.99 -9.30
C GLY A 118 -16.92 14.73 -10.07
N THR A 119 -16.20 13.79 -9.46
CA THR A 119 -15.81 12.51 -10.07
C THR A 119 -16.66 11.37 -9.50
N GLU A 120 -17.37 10.66 -10.38
CA GLU A 120 -18.13 9.46 -10.02
C GLU A 120 -17.21 8.30 -9.67
N MET A 121 -17.65 7.45 -8.73
CA MET A 121 -16.88 6.29 -8.25
C MET A 121 -16.35 5.40 -9.40
N ASP A 122 -17.19 5.03 -10.37
CA ASP A 122 -16.79 4.15 -11.47
C ASP A 122 -15.73 4.79 -12.38
N THR A 123 -15.82 6.10 -12.58
CA THR A 123 -14.79 6.86 -13.30
C THR A 123 -13.49 6.87 -12.52
N ALA A 124 -13.54 7.16 -11.22
CA ALA A 124 -12.35 7.16 -10.37
C ALA A 124 -11.65 5.79 -10.34
N LEU A 125 -12.42 4.69 -10.27
CA LEU A 125 -11.90 3.32 -10.36
C LEU A 125 -11.19 3.04 -11.68
N GLY A 126 -11.65 3.62 -12.80
CA GLY A 126 -10.98 3.55 -14.09
C GLY A 126 -9.69 4.38 -14.12
N LEU A 127 -9.73 5.61 -13.58
CA LEU A 127 -8.59 6.53 -13.60
C LEU A 127 -7.40 6.03 -12.79
N ILE A 128 -7.62 5.47 -11.60
CA ILE A 128 -6.51 4.98 -10.75
C ILE A 128 -5.75 3.81 -11.40
N ARG A 129 -6.33 3.12 -12.37
CA ARG A 129 -5.66 2.04 -13.13
C ARG A 129 -4.72 2.55 -14.20
N ALA A 130 -4.64 3.86 -14.43
CA ALA A 130 -3.70 4.45 -15.36
C ALA A 130 -2.26 4.05 -14.99
N ASP A 131 -1.48 3.69 -16.02
CA ASP A 131 -0.08 3.28 -15.90
C ASP A 131 0.78 4.14 -16.84
N PRO A 132 1.11 5.38 -16.44
CA PRO A 132 1.89 6.26 -17.30
C PRO A 132 3.29 5.71 -17.57
N ALA A 133 3.79 5.89 -18.79
CA ALA A 133 5.10 5.39 -19.23
C ALA A 133 6.26 6.32 -18.79
N LEU A 134 6.04 7.64 -18.71
CA LEU A 134 7.05 8.56 -18.21
C LEU A 134 7.24 8.38 -16.69
N PRO A 135 8.47 8.21 -16.17
CA PRO A 135 8.68 8.01 -14.74
C PRO A 135 8.13 9.13 -13.87
N ALA A 136 8.26 10.40 -14.28
CA ALA A 136 7.68 11.52 -13.53
C ALA A 136 6.14 11.48 -13.53
N ALA A 137 5.51 11.08 -14.63
CA ALA A 137 4.05 10.94 -14.70
C ALA A 137 3.53 9.77 -13.85
N ALA A 138 4.23 8.62 -13.89
CA ALA A 138 3.92 7.47 -13.05
C ALA A 138 4.04 7.80 -11.54
N GLN A 139 5.04 8.61 -11.17
CA GLN A 139 5.19 9.09 -9.80
C GLN A 139 4.02 9.98 -9.36
N VAL A 140 3.50 10.85 -10.24
CA VAL A 140 2.28 11.64 -9.95
C VAL A 140 1.07 10.72 -9.75
N ALA A 141 0.84 9.77 -10.66
CA ALA A 141 -0.28 8.84 -10.58
C ALA A 141 -0.25 8.00 -9.28
N ARG A 142 0.92 7.48 -8.90
CA ARG A 142 1.09 6.72 -7.65
C ARG A 142 0.89 7.59 -6.41
N ARG A 143 1.40 8.82 -6.43
CA ARG A 143 1.22 9.78 -5.33
C ARG A 143 -0.25 10.11 -5.07
N ILE A 144 -1.09 10.13 -6.11
CA ILE A 144 -2.56 10.29 -5.98
C ILE A 144 -3.19 9.08 -5.27
N ILE A 145 -2.78 7.86 -5.62
CA ILE A 145 -3.29 6.62 -5.01
C ILE A 145 -2.92 6.55 -3.52
N GLU A 146 -1.71 6.98 -3.17
CA GLU A 146 -1.17 6.99 -1.80
C GLU A 146 -1.72 8.14 -0.93
N ALA A 147 -2.36 9.15 -1.53
CA ALA A 147 -2.82 10.34 -0.83
C ALA A 147 -4.07 10.08 0.04
N GLN A 148 -4.10 10.73 1.20
CA GLN A 148 -5.26 10.85 2.06
C GLN A 148 -6.14 11.98 1.52
N LEU A 149 -7.26 11.61 0.91
CA LEU A 149 -8.21 12.52 0.24
C LEU A 149 -9.64 12.07 0.56
N PRO A 150 -10.62 12.99 0.69
CA PRO A 150 -12.03 12.65 0.64
C PRO A 150 -12.31 11.81 -0.63
N PRO A 151 -13.04 10.69 -0.50
CA PRO A 151 -13.26 9.80 -1.63
C PRO A 151 -14.24 10.40 -2.65
N PRO A 152 -14.26 9.88 -3.89
CA PRO A 152 -15.24 10.25 -4.90
C PRO A 152 -16.68 10.01 -4.44
N ALA A 153 -17.62 10.72 -5.08
CA ALA A 153 -19.04 10.60 -4.78
C ALA A 153 -19.52 9.14 -4.98
N ARG A 154 -20.38 8.69 -4.08
CA ARG A 154 -20.95 7.33 -4.08
C ARG A 154 -22.43 7.38 -4.37
N SER A 155 -22.90 6.45 -5.20
CA SER A 155 -24.32 6.29 -5.52
C SER A 155 -25.09 5.59 -4.40
N ASN A 156 -24.41 4.73 -3.61
CA ASN A 156 -25.02 4.07 -2.45
C ASN A 156 -23.98 3.70 -1.37
N ALA A 157 -24.46 3.36 -0.18
CA ALA A 157 -23.61 2.97 0.95
C ALA A 157 -22.92 1.61 0.79
N ALA A 158 -23.39 0.74 -0.12
CA ALA A 158 -22.79 -0.57 -0.37
C ALA A 158 -21.43 -0.47 -1.08
N GLN A 159 -21.12 0.66 -1.72
CA GLN A 159 -19.81 0.95 -2.34
C GLN A 159 -18.74 1.41 -1.33
N THR A 160 -19.04 1.42 -0.03
CA THR A 160 -18.07 1.79 1.00
C THR A 160 -16.91 0.79 1.03
N GLY A 161 -15.67 1.28 0.94
CA GLY A 161 -14.45 0.48 0.93
C GLY A 161 -14.03 0.01 -0.46
N THR A 162 -14.87 0.17 -1.49
CA THR A 162 -14.55 -0.24 -2.86
C THR A 162 -13.38 0.57 -3.43
N PHE A 163 -13.36 1.88 -3.17
CA PHE A 163 -12.29 2.74 -3.66
C PHE A 163 -10.96 2.44 -2.95
N PHE A 164 -11.02 2.22 -1.64
CA PHE A 164 -9.86 1.78 -0.86
C PHE A 164 -9.27 0.47 -1.39
N ALA A 165 -10.11 -0.56 -1.59
CA ALA A 165 -9.68 -1.85 -2.12
C ALA A 165 -9.02 -1.71 -3.49
N ALA A 166 -9.61 -0.93 -4.40
CA ALA A 166 -9.07 -0.73 -5.74
C ALA A 166 -7.72 0.02 -5.73
N ARG A 167 -7.53 0.99 -4.82
CA ARG A 167 -6.24 1.66 -4.62
C ARG A 167 -5.16 0.70 -4.13
N VAL A 168 -5.49 -0.17 -3.16
CA VAL A 168 -4.58 -1.22 -2.69
C VAL A 168 -4.23 -2.19 -3.82
N ASP A 169 -5.24 -2.69 -4.54
CA ASP A 169 -5.04 -3.66 -5.61
C ASP A 169 -4.19 -3.06 -6.75
N GLN A 170 -4.35 -1.76 -7.05
CA GLN A 170 -3.50 -1.05 -8.00
C GLN A 170 -2.04 -0.94 -7.51
N LEU A 171 -1.80 -0.60 -6.24
CA LEU A 171 -0.44 -0.59 -5.69
C LEU A 171 0.20 -1.98 -5.77
N ILE A 172 -0.57 -3.04 -5.52
CA ILE A 172 -0.10 -4.43 -5.67
C ILE A 172 0.24 -4.74 -7.13
N ALA A 173 -0.61 -4.38 -8.08
CA ALA A 173 -0.39 -4.57 -9.51
C ALA A 173 0.88 -3.85 -10.00
N GLN A 174 1.14 -2.64 -9.49
CA GLN A 174 2.35 -1.86 -9.77
C GLN A 174 3.60 -2.39 -9.03
N GLY A 175 3.48 -3.41 -8.17
CA GLY A 175 4.57 -3.93 -7.36
C GLY A 175 4.95 -3.05 -6.17
N ALA A 176 4.17 -2.00 -5.85
CA ALA A 176 4.36 -1.09 -4.72
C ALA A 176 3.85 -1.70 -3.39
N LEU A 177 4.32 -2.91 -3.09
CA LEU A 177 3.90 -3.70 -1.93
C LEU A 177 4.12 -2.99 -0.58
N PRO A 178 5.25 -2.29 -0.34
CA PRO A 178 5.41 -1.50 0.88
C PRO A 178 4.31 -0.45 1.05
N SER A 179 4.01 0.32 0.00
CA SER A 179 2.92 1.31 0.02
C SER A 179 1.56 0.63 0.24
N ALA A 180 1.27 -0.48 -0.43
CA ALA A 180 0.03 -1.23 -0.23
C ALA A 180 -0.13 -1.69 1.23
N ARG A 181 0.95 -2.20 1.84
CA ARG A 181 0.97 -2.62 3.24
C ARG A 181 0.73 -1.44 4.18
N ASP A 182 1.39 -0.32 3.96
CA ASP A 182 1.25 0.88 4.80
C ASP A 182 -0.19 1.45 4.71
N LEU A 183 -0.78 1.46 3.51
CA LEU A 183 -2.18 1.87 3.31
C LEU A 183 -3.17 0.95 4.04
N LEU A 184 -2.97 -0.37 3.95
CA LEU A 184 -3.77 -1.38 4.66
C LEU A 184 -3.62 -1.27 6.19
N GLN A 185 -2.41 -1.00 6.69
CA GLN A 185 -2.17 -0.81 8.12
C GLN A 185 -2.84 0.46 8.64
N GLY A 186 -2.81 1.55 7.86
CA GLY A 186 -3.44 2.82 8.21
C GLY A 186 -4.97 2.77 8.31
N ALA A 187 -5.62 1.93 7.49
CA ALA A 187 -7.08 1.73 7.53
C ALA A 187 -7.58 0.90 8.71
N GLY A 188 -6.68 0.27 9.46
CA GLY A 188 -7.01 -0.67 10.53
C GLY A 188 -7.19 -2.09 10.02
N GLN A 189 -6.80 -3.06 10.85
CA GLN A 189 -6.60 -4.44 10.45
C GLN A 189 -7.76 -5.37 10.85
N ASP A 190 -8.87 -4.83 11.36
CA ASP A 190 -9.97 -5.61 11.94
C ASP A 190 -11.00 -6.11 10.90
N ASN A 191 -10.82 -5.72 9.64
CA ASN A 191 -11.65 -6.16 8.51
C ASN A 191 -11.05 -7.43 7.86
N PRO A 192 -11.83 -8.51 7.65
CA PRO A 192 -11.35 -9.73 7.00
C PRO A 192 -10.66 -9.51 5.65
N GLU A 193 -11.22 -8.68 4.77
CA GLU A 193 -10.63 -8.40 3.45
C GLU A 193 -9.29 -7.65 3.53
N THR A 194 -9.18 -6.71 4.46
CA THR A 194 -7.93 -5.99 4.75
C THR A 194 -6.90 -6.96 5.33
N PHE A 195 -7.32 -7.83 6.24
CA PHE A 195 -6.46 -8.83 6.85
C PHE A 195 -5.95 -9.84 5.83
N ARG A 196 -6.80 -10.36 4.92
CA ARG A 196 -6.41 -11.26 3.84
C ARG A 196 -5.32 -10.66 2.96
N ARG A 197 -5.49 -9.40 2.51
CA ARG A 197 -4.46 -8.70 1.73
C ARG A 197 -3.18 -8.48 2.53
N LEU A 198 -3.28 -8.12 3.81
CA LEU A 198 -2.09 -7.99 4.68
C LEU A 198 -1.36 -9.32 4.86
N PHE A 199 -2.08 -10.43 4.95
CA PHE A 199 -1.50 -11.78 4.98
C PHE A 199 -0.73 -12.06 3.68
N ASP A 200 -1.37 -11.89 2.52
CA ASP A 200 -0.75 -12.06 1.20
C ASP A 200 0.53 -11.21 1.04
N LEU A 201 0.47 -9.93 1.43
CA LEU A 201 1.62 -9.03 1.40
C LEU A 201 2.73 -9.43 2.38
N SER A 202 2.37 -9.91 3.57
CA SER A 202 3.34 -10.32 4.58
C SER A 202 4.05 -11.61 4.19
N LEU A 203 3.37 -12.48 3.43
CA LEU A 203 4.03 -13.61 2.80
C LEU A 203 5.11 -13.11 1.84
N LEU A 204 4.89 -12.11 0.99
CA LEU A 204 5.93 -11.69 0.03
C LEU A 204 7.00 -10.74 0.60
N LEU A 205 6.61 -9.83 1.50
CA LEU A 205 7.51 -8.82 2.10
C LEU A 205 8.19 -9.29 3.40
N GLY A 206 7.80 -10.44 3.92
CA GLY A 206 8.07 -10.86 5.28
C GLY A 206 7.16 -10.19 6.31
N GLY A 207 7.10 -10.80 7.50
CA GLY A 207 6.25 -10.37 8.62
C GLY A 207 5.05 -11.28 8.87
N GLU A 208 5.01 -12.45 8.22
CA GLU A 208 4.06 -13.53 8.39
C GLU A 208 3.85 -13.90 9.87
N ASP A 209 4.90 -13.95 10.69
CA ASP A 209 4.81 -14.24 12.13
C ASP A 209 3.84 -13.29 12.85
N ARG A 210 3.87 -11.99 12.51
CA ARG A 210 3.00 -10.99 13.16
C ARG A 210 1.54 -11.15 12.75
N VAL A 211 1.31 -11.51 11.48
CA VAL A 211 -0.04 -11.71 10.95
C VAL A 211 -0.62 -13.04 11.46
N CYS A 212 0.19 -14.10 11.53
CA CYS A 212 -0.23 -15.38 12.08
C CYS A 212 -0.52 -15.30 13.59
N ALA A 213 0.34 -14.65 14.38
CA ALA A 213 0.07 -14.41 15.79
C ALA A 213 -1.19 -13.56 16.04
N ARG A 214 -1.61 -12.74 15.06
CA ARG A 214 -2.88 -12.02 15.10
C ARG A 214 -4.06 -12.94 14.75
N MET A 215 -3.90 -13.79 13.73
CA MET A 215 -4.91 -14.78 13.35
C MET A 215 -5.22 -15.73 14.51
N GLU A 216 -4.22 -16.19 15.25
CA GLU A 216 -4.41 -17.05 16.43
C GLU A 216 -5.27 -16.37 17.52
N ARG A 217 -5.05 -15.07 17.75
CA ARG A 217 -5.82 -14.29 18.74
C ARG A 217 -7.23 -13.96 18.26
N ALA A 218 -7.47 -13.97 16.95
CA ALA A 218 -8.76 -13.70 16.35
C ALA A 218 -9.06 -14.71 15.22
N PRO A 219 -9.35 -15.98 15.51
CA PRO A 219 -9.46 -17.03 14.48
C PRO A 219 -10.55 -16.78 13.43
N GLY A 220 -11.58 -15.98 13.77
CA GLY A 220 -12.65 -15.58 12.85
C GLY A 220 -12.31 -14.37 11.97
N ILE A 221 -11.06 -13.88 11.97
CA ILE A 221 -10.64 -12.79 11.09
C ILE A 221 -10.41 -13.24 9.64
N SER A 222 -10.18 -14.54 9.44
CA SER A 222 -10.01 -15.15 8.13
C SER A 222 -10.86 -16.43 8.06
N ASP A 223 -11.69 -16.53 7.03
CA ASP A 223 -12.46 -17.72 6.73
C ASP A 223 -11.69 -18.70 5.82
N ASP A 224 -10.49 -18.35 5.38
CA ASP A 224 -9.64 -19.22 4.57
C ASP A 224 -8.95 -20.29 5.44
N PRO A 225 -9.35 -21.58 5.32
CA PRO A 225 -8.72 -22.64 6.09
C PRO A 225 -7.24 -22.84 5.73
N ALA A 226 -6.81 -22.57 4.49
CA ALA A 226 -5.43 -22.76 4.07
C ALA A 226 -4.49 -21.79 4.81
N ALA A 227 -4.86 -20.50 4.88
CA ALA A 227 -4.14 -19.50 5.66
C ALA A 227 -4.09 -19.86 7.16
N ARG A 228 -5.19 -20.40 7.72
CA ARG A 228 -5.24 -20.84 9.12
C ARG A 228 -4.34 -22.03 9.40
N ILE A 229 -4.33 -23.03 8.52
CA ILE A 229 -3.46 -24.19 8.62
C ILE A 229 -1.99 -23.75 8.58
N PHE A 230 -1.63 -22.88 7.63
CA PHE A 230 -0.29 -22.31 7.52
C PHE A 230 0.11 -21.58 8.82
N CYS A 231 -0.74 -20.70 9.33
CA CYS A 231 -0.41 -19.94 10.54
C CYS A 231 -0.31 -20.79 11.81
N LEU A 232 -1.13 -21.83 11.97
CA LEU A 232 -1.01 -22.77 13.10
C LEU A 232 0.31 -23.55 13.06
N ALA A 233 0.74 -23.97 11.87
CA ALA A 233 2.02 -24.64 11.71
C ALA A 233 3.20 -23.67 11.95
N GLN A 234 3.12 -22.45 11.40
CA GLN A 234 4.12 -21.40 11.61
C GLN A 234 4.29 -21.03 13.09
N SER A 235 3.21 -21.07 13.87
CA SER A 235 3.25 -20.83 15.32
C SER A 235 3.66 -22.04 16.16
N GLY A 236 3.82 -23.22 15.52
CA GLY A 236 4.27 -24.47 16.13
C GLY A 236 3.15 -25.39 16.63
N ASP A 237 1.87 -25.06 16.43
CA ASP A 237 0.74 -25.94 16.75
C ASP A 237 0.41 -26.88 15.58
N TRP A 238 1.39 -27.73 15.25
CA TRP A 238 1.28 -28.77 14.21
C TRP A 238 0.07 -29.69 14.40
N PRO A 239 -0.26 -30.18 15.61
CA PRO A 239 -1.44 -31.01 15.81
C PRO A 239 -2.75 -30.30 15.46
N ALA A 240 -2.90 -29.01 15.82
CA ALA A 240 -4.07 -28.23 15.42
C ALA A 240 -4.12 -28.00 13.91
N ALA A 241 -2.97 -27.69 13.29
CA ALA A 241 -2.86 -27.51 11.84
C ALA A 241 -3.30 -28.78 11.08
N ALA A 242 -2.79 -29.95 11.48
CA ALA A 242 -3.14 -31.25 10.89
C ALA A 242 -4.63 -31.60 11.09
N THR A 243 -5.19 -31.31 12.26
CA THR A 243 -6.61 -31.54 12.54
C THR A 243 -7.51 -30.67 11.67
N LEU A 244 -7.17 -29.39 11.52
CA LEU A 244 -7.89 -28.45 10.67
C LEU A 244 -7.77 -28.86 9.19
N PHE A 245 -6.57 -29.25 8.74
CA PHE A 245 -6.33 -29.74 7.39
C PHE A 245 -7.21 -30.95 7.04
N LEU A 246 -7.26 -31.97 7.90
CA LEU A 246 -8.08 -33.16 7.66
C LEU A 246 -9.58 -32.81 7.53
N GLY A 247 -10.07 -31.91 8.39
CA GLY A 247 -11.45 -31.43 8.33
C GLY A 247 -11.73 -30.65 7.04
N ALA A 248 -10.88 -29.69 6.71
CA ALA A 248 -11.04 -28.81 5.55
C ALA A 248 -10.93 -29.58 4.22
N SER A 249 -9.99 -30.52 4.11
CA SER A 249 -9.84 -31.42 2.96
C SER A 249 -11.09 -32.26 2.73
N ARG A 250 -11.61 -32.93 3.78
CA ARG A 250 -12.84 -33.75 3.67
C ARG A 250 -14.08 -32.96 3.29
N LEU A 251 -14.14 -31.68 3.66
CA LEU A 251 -15.23 -30.78 3.33
C LEU A 251 -15.04 -30.05 1.99
N GLY A 252 -13.91 -30.27 1.29
CA GLY A 252 -13.59 -29.60 0.03
C GLY A 252 -13.41 -28.08 0.17
N MET A 253 -12.93 -27.62 1.33
CA MET A 253 -12.76 -26.18 1.64
C MET A 253 -11.40 -25.62 1.22
N VAL A 254 -10.52 -26.46 0.67
CA VAL A 254 -9.18 -26.08 0.18
C VAL A 254 -9.10 -26.44 -1.30
N ALA A 255 -8.51 -25.56 -2.12
CA ALA A 255 -8.28 -25.84 -3.53
C ALA A 255 -7.39 -27.09 -3.70
N PRO A 256 -7.67 -27.99 -4.66
CA PRO A 256 -6.97 -29.28 -4.79
C PRO A 256 -5.46 -29.17 -4.85
N GLU A 257 -4.93 -28.19 -5.59
CA GLU A 257 -3.49 -27.97 -5.74
C GLU A 257 -2.87 -27.49 -4.41
N THR A 258 -3.57 -26.61 -3.68
CA THR A 258 -3.13 -26.12 -2.37
C THR A 258 -3.23 -27.21 -1.30
N GLU A 259 -4.21 -28.11 -1.41
CA GLU A 259 -4.35 -29.26 -0.51
C GLU A 259 -3.13 -30.19 -0.60
N VAL A 260 -2.62 -30.44 -1.81
CA VAL A 260 -1.39 -31.22 -2.02
C VAL A 260 -0.19 -30.55 -1.34
N LEU A 261 -0.03 -29.24 -1.53
CA LEU A 261 1.05 -28.48 -0.89
C LEU A 261 0.97 -28.52 0.63
N LEU A 262 -0.23 -28.30 1.20
CA LEU A 262 -0.46 -28.36 2.64
C LEU A 262 -0.21 -29.75 3.22
N ARG A 263 -0.56 -30.81 2.49
CA ARG A 263 -0.30 -32.18 2.91
C ARG A 263 1.19 -32.43 3.10
N HIS A 264 2.01 -32.01 2.13
CA HIS A 264 3.47 -32.12 2.25
C HIS A 264 4.00 -31.20 3.33
N TYR A 265 3.55 -29.94 3.39
CA TYR A 265 3.97 -29.01 4.42
C TYR A 265 3.75 -29.51 5.86
N LEU A 266 2.69 -30.29 6.10
CA LEU A 266 2.38 -30.86 7.42
C LEU A 266 2.94 -32.27 7.66
N ASP A 267 3.58 -32.89 6.67
CA ASP A 267 4.12 -34.24 6.77
C ASP A 267 5.65 -34.21 6.82
N ASP A 268 6.22 -34.51 7.98
CA ASP A 268 7.66 -34.58 8.22
C ASP A 268 8.37 -35.55 7.23
N ALA A 269 7.67 -36.57 6.73
CA ALA A 269 8.23 -37.54 5.79
C ALA A 269 8.29 -37.05 4.34
N SER A 270 7.67 -35.92 4.02
CA SER A 270 7.60 -35.39 2.65
C SER A 270 8.88 -34.69 2.18
N VAL A 271 9.74 -34.27 3.11
CA VAL A 271 10.97 -33.51 2.83
C VAL A 271 11.99 -34.32 2.02
N ASP A 272 11.90 -35.65 2.06
CA ASP A 272 12.78 -36.57 1.31
C ASP A 272 12.20 -36.99 -0.07
N GLY A 273 11.03 -36.45 -0.46
CA GLY A 273 10.35 -36.80 -1.69
C GLY A 273 10.99 -36.17 -2.93
N ALA A 274 11.34 -36.98 -3.93
CA ALA A 274 11.77 -36.50 -5.26
C ALA A 274 10.61 -36.09 -6.18
N GLU A 275 9.37 -36.13 -5.68
CA GLU A 275 8.17 -35.81 -6.45
C GLU A 275 8.05 -34.31 -6.68
N THR A 276 8.02 -33.88 -7.94
CA THR A 276 7.73 -32.48 -8.28
C THR A 276 6.24 -32.23 -8.15
N LEU A 277 5.88 -31.26 -7.32
CA LEU A 277 4.49 -30.95 -7.03
C LEU A 277 3.87 -30.04 -8.11
N PRO A 278 2.55 -30.13 -8.33
CA PRO A 278 1.87 -29.27 -9.29
C PRO A 278 1.99 -27.80 -8.89
N LEU A 279 2.27 -26.94 -9.87
CA LEU A 279 2.25 -25.49 -9.69
C LEU A 279 0.81 -24.98 -9.78
N PRO A 280 0.29 -24.27 -8.77
CA PRO A 280 -1.04 -23.66 -8.85
C PRO A 280 -1.12 -22.59 -9.95
N ASP A 281 -2.28 -22.51 -10.63
CA ASP A 281 -2.60 -21.44 -11.58
C ASP A 281 -4.00 -20.85 -11.25
N PRO A 282 -4.08 -19.59 -10.77
CA PRO A 282 -2.97 -18.65 -10.58
C PRO A 282 -2.11 -18.98 -9.36
N MET A 283 -0.82 -18.62 -9.42
CA MET A 283 0.08 -18.69 -8.27
C MET A 283 -0.36 -17.69 -7.19
N THR A 284 -0.62 -18.18 -5.97
CA THR A 284 -0.93 -17.35 -4.79
C THR A 284 0.32 -17.15 -3.91
N PRO A 285 0.41 -16.06 -3.12
CA PRO A 285 1.51 -15.87 -2.17
C PRO A 285 1.65 -17.02 -1.17
N LEU A 286 0.52 -17.60 -0.73
CA LEU A 286 0.51 -18.75 0.16
C LEU A 286 1.09 -19.99 -0.51
N SER A 287 0.63 -20.32 -1.71
CA SER A 287 1.17 -21.44 -2.47
C SER A 287 2.67 -21.27 -2.75
N PHE A 288 3.11 -20.06 -3.11
CA PHE A 288 4.52 -19.74 -3.29
C PHE A 288 5.34 -20.00 -2.03
N ARG A 289 4.88 -19.54 -0.86
CA ARG A 289 5.57 -19.80 0.41
C ARG A 289 5.51 -21.26 0.84
N LEU A 290 4.44 -21.98 0.54
CA LEU A 290 4.38 -23.42 0.77
C LEU A 290 5.42 -24.17 -0.06
N HIS A 291 5.60 -23.81 -1.33
CA HIS A 291 6.66 -24.36 -2.18
C HIS A 291 8.07 -24.16 -1.60
N GLU A 292 8.35 -22.98 -1.03
CA GLU A 292 9.63 -22.76 -0.34
C GLU A 292 9.75 -23.62 0.93
N ALA A 293 8.67 -23.70 1.73
CA ALA A 293 8.67 -24.44 3.00
C ALA A 293 8.86 -25.95 2.82
N ILE A 294 8.36 -26.53 1.73
CA ILE A 294 8.52 -27.95 1.39
C ILE A 294 9.81 -28.25 0.60
N GLY A 295 10.70 -27.26 0.42
CA GLY A 295 11.98 -27.46 -0.26
C GLY A 295 11.93 -27.48 -1.78
N GLN A 296 10.86 -26.95 -2.40
CA GLN A 296 10.70 -26.80 -3.85
C GLN A 296 10.55 -25.32 -4.25
N PRO A 297 11.52 -24.43 -3.92
CA PRO A 297 11.41 -23.00 -4.15
C PRO A 297 11.26 -22.68 -5.65
N LEU A 298 10.41 -21.70 -5.95
CA LEU A 298 10.09 -21.33 -7.32
C LEU A 298 10.90 -20.10 -7.76
N PRO A 299 11.42 -20.08 -9.01
CA PRO A 299 12.05 -18.88 -9.54
C PRO A 299 11.00 -17.77 -9.73
N THR A 300 11.26 -16.56 -9.21
CA THR A 300 10.29 -15.45 -9.30
C THR A 300 10.29 -14.74 -10.65
N GLY A 301 11.29 -15.02 -11.52
CA GLY A 301 11.50 -14.31 -12.78
C GLY A 301 10.30 -14.35 -13.74
N ASN A 302 9.53 -15.44 -13.72
CA ASN A 302 8.32 -15.63 -14.54
C ASN A 302 7.02 -15.30 -13.78
N LEU A 303 7.10 -15.00 -12.48
CA LEU A 303 5.95 -14.62 -11.67
C LEU A 303 5.68 -13.12 -11.76
N GLY A 304 4.51 -12.69 -11.29
CA GLY A 304 4.15 -11.27 -11.22
C GLY A 304 5.17 -10.43 -10.46
N LEU A 305 5.20 -9.12 -10.73
CA LEU A 305 6.18 -8.20 -10.15
C LEU A 305 6.19 -8.22 -8.61
N SER A 306 5.04 -8.50 -7.98
CA SER A 306 4.91 -8.64 -6.53
C SER A 306 5.87 -9.68 -5.93
N TYR A 307 6.10 -10.79 -6.62
CA TYR A 307 6.97 -11.87 -6.16
C TYR A 307 8.46 -11.50 -6.18
N ALA A 308 8.86 -10.48 -6.93
CA ALA A 308 10.26 -10.01 -6.91
C ALA A 308 10.70 -9.54 -5.51
N TRP A 309 9.77 -9.12 -4.65
CA TRP A 309 10.12 -8.75 -3.27
C TRP A 309 10.60 -9.93 -2.43
N ALA A 310 10.13 -11.16 -2.70
CA ALA A 310 10.57 -12.34 -1.97
C ALA A 310 12.06 -12.65 -2.21
N ASP A 311 12.56 -12.30 -3.40
CA ASP A 311 13.96 -12.49 -3.78
C ASP A 311 14.91 -11.43 -3.20
N LEU A 312 14.40 -10.37 -2.55
CA LEU A 312 15.23 -9.37 -1.87
C LEU A 312 15.67 -9.81 -0.46
N ASP A 313 15.18 -10.96 0.02
CA ASP A 313 15.57 -11.57 1.29
C ASP A 313 17.05 -12.01 1.26
N ASP A 314 17.74 -11.95 2.40
CA ASP A 314 19.15 -12.33 2.53
C ASP A 314 19.40 -13.84 2.30
N ARG A 315 18.35 -14.67 2.37
CA ARG A 315 18.39 -16.10 2.03
C ARG A 315 18.52 -16.35 0.53
N SER A 316 18.08 -15.40 -0.29
CA SER A 316 18.13 -15.53 -1.75
C SER A 316 19.56 -15.33 -2.25
N GLY A 317 19.93 -16.10 -3.28
CA GLY A 317 21.23 -15.92 -3.93
C GLY A 317 21.36 -14.52 -4.52
N TRP A 318 22.55 -13.93 -4.44
CA TRP A 318 22.80 -12.55 -4.87
C TRP A 318 22.36 -12.25 -6.32
N LYS A 319 22.45 -13.24 -7.23
CA LYS A 319 21.93 -13.08 -8.60
C LYS A 319 20.42 -12.80 -8.61
N ALA A 320 19.65 -13.56 -7.85
CA ALA A 320 18.20 -13.39 -7.75
C ALA A 320 17.85 -12.03 -7.14
N GLN A 321 18.58 -11.62 -6.08
CA GLN A 321 18.45 -10.29 -5.49
C GLN A 321 18.68 -9.17 -6.52
N LEU A 322 19.71 -9.28 -7.36
CA LEU A 322 19.98 -8.30 -8.42
C LEU A 322 18.86 -8.30 -9.48
N GLU A 323 18.45 -9.45 -9.99
CA GLU A 323 17.41 -9.56 -11.01
C GLU A 323 16.07 -9.01 -10.49
N ALA A 324 15.70 -9.35 -9.26
CA ALA A 324 14.52 -8.82 -8.57
C ALA A 324 14.62 -7.32 -8.34
N GLY A 325 15.76 -6.85 -7.83
CA GLY A 325 16.01 -5.44 -7.58
C GLY A 325 15.88 -4.60 -8.85
N GLU A 326 16.42 -5.09 -9.97
CA GLU A 326 16.29 -4.44 -11.28
C GLU A 326 14.85 -4.46 -11.80
N ARG A 327 14.10 -5.56 -11.62
CA ARG A 327 12.67 -5.60 -11.99
C ARG A 327 11.86 -4.55 -11.24
N LEU A 328 12.06 -4.45 -9.93
CA LEU A 328 11.37 -3.48 -9.08
C LEU A 328 11.83 -2.03 -9.36
N ALA A 329 13.10 -1.83 -9.70
CA ALA A 329 13.63 -0.53 -10.08
C ALA A 329 13.10 -0.04 -11.43
N ARG A 330 12.94 -0.94 -12.42
CA ARG A 330 12.27 -0.61 -13.70
C ARG A 330 10.83 -0.14 -13.49
N ALA A 331 10.12 -0.75 -12.55
CA ALA A 331 8.76 -0.32 -12.17
C ALA A 331 8.75 0.93 -11.28
N GLY A 332 9.92 1.45 -10.88
CA GLY A 332 10.04 2.65 -10.05
C GLY A 332 9.51 2.46 -8.62
N VAL A 333 9.45 1.22 -8.11
CA VAL A 333 8.97 0.89 -6.76
C VAL A 333 10.09 0.53 -5.78
N LEU A 334 11.30 0.27 -6.27
CA LEU A 334 12.49 0.11 -5.44
C LEU A 334 13.26 1.43 -5.31
N PRO A 335 13.62 1.88 -4.10
CA PRO A 335 14.50 3.04 -3.94
C PRO A 335 15.85 2.81 -4.63
N ALA A 336 16.31 3.82 -5.38
CA ALA A 336 17.58 3.76 -6.11
C ALA A 336 18.78 3.48 -5.18
N SER A 337 18.74 3.96 -3.93
CA SER A 337 19.75 3.67 -2.92
C SER A 337 19.76 2.20 -2.48
N THR A 338 18.61 1.51 -2.50
CA THR A 338 18.54 0.07 -2.23
C THR A 338 19.16 -0.71 -3.38
N LEU A 339 18.82 -0.39 -4.63
CA LEU A 339 19.45 -1.01 -5.80
C LEU A 339 20.97 -0.80 -5.81
N HIS A 340 21.41 0.42 -5.46
CA HIS A 340 22.83 0.75 -5.33
C HIS A 340 23.54 -0.16 -4.31
N ARG A 341 22.95 -0.36 -3.13
CA ARG A 341 23.49 -1.29 -2.11
C ARG A 341 23.56 -2.72 -2.62
N LEU A 342 22.56 -3.19 -3.36
CA LEU A 342 22.57 -4.54 -3.95
C LEU A 342 23.72 -4.71 -4.94
N TYR A 343 23.97 -3.71 -5.80
CA TYR A 343 25.13 -3.73 -6.70
C TYR A 343 26.45 -3.70 -5.96
N ALA A 344 26.56 -3.00 -4.83
CA ALA A 344 27.79 -2.90 -4.05
C ALA A 344 28.07 -4.10 -3.13
N ALA A 345 27.10 -4.99 -2.93
CA ALA A 345 27.13 -6.01 -1.88
C ALA A 345 28.25 -7.06 -2.06
N GLN A 346 28.53 -7.49 -3.30
CA GLN A 346 29.52 -8.54 -3.59
C GLN A 346 30.26 -8.25 -4.91
N LYS A 347 31.36 -8.98 -5.15
CA LYS A 347 32.08 -8.91 -6.42
C LYS A 347 31.37 -9.76 -7.48
N PRO A 348 31.15 -9.25 -8.71
CA PRO A 348 30.52 -9.99 -9.79
C PRO A 348 31.16 -11.37 -10.00
N ALA A 349 30.35 -12.42 -9.97
CA ALA A 349 30.82 -13.81 -10.01
C ALA A 349 31.10 -14.33 -11.43
N ALA A 350 30.55 -13.67 -12.46
CA ALA A 350 30.68 -14.05 -13.87
C ALA A 350 30.53 -12.81 -14.78
N SER A 351 30.63 -13.02 -16.09
CA SER A 351 30.28 -12.03 -17.11
C SER A 351 28.82 -12.17 -17.57
N GLY A 352 28.29 -11.13 -18.23
CA GLY A 352 26.93 -11.09 -18.79
C GLY A 352 25.82 -10.66 -17.82
N GLY A 353 24.74 -10.12 -18.39
CA GLY A 353 23.49 -9.82 -17.69
C GLY A 353 23.67 -8.87 -16.51
N VAL A 354 23.09 -9.22 -15.36
CA VAL A 354 23.14 -8.40 -14.14
C VAL A 354 24.56 -8.18 -13.62
N TRP A 355 25.48 -9.10 -13.91
CA TRP A 355 26.86 -9.02 -13.44
C TRP A 355 27.63 -7.88 -14.08
N GLU A 356 27.41 -7.63 -15.38
CA GLU A 356 28.04 -6.52 -16.08
C GLU A 356 27.51 -5.17 -15.60
N ARG A 357 26.21 -5.08 -15.27
CA ARG A 357 25.65 -3.87 -14.66
C ARG A 357 26.21 -3.63 -13.27
N ALA A 358 26.28 -4.67 -12.44
CA ALA A 358 26.92 -4.59 -11.12
C ALA A 358 28.39 -4.14 -11.25
N ALA A 359 29.16 -4.75 -12.16
CA ALA A 359 30.54 -4.39 -12.42
C ALA A 359 30.70 -2.92 -12.88
N ALA A 360 29.82 -2.46 -13.77
CA ALA A 360 29.88 -1.10 -14.30
C ALA A 360 29.54 -0.04 -13.24
N VAL A 361 28.53 -0.30 -12.39
CA VAL A 361 28.22 0.56 -11.24
C VAL A 361 29.40 0.58 -10.27
N GLN A 362 29.96 -0.57 -9.91
CA GLN A 362 31.13 -0.65 -9.03
C GLN A 362 32.37 0.06 -9.62
N ALA A 363 32.58 0.00 -10.94
CA ALA A 363 33.66 0.71 -11.61
C ALA A 363 33.48 2.23 -11.51
N LEU A 364 32.25 2.73 -11.67
CA LEU A 364 31.92 4.14 -11.45
C LEU A 364 32.19 4.55 -10.00
N GLU A 365 31.74 3.75 -9.03
CA GLU A 365 32.00 3.97 -7.59
C GLU A 365 33.50 4.07 -7.29
N ALA A 366 34.30 3.17 -7.85
CA ALA A 366 35.75 3.18 -7.64
C ALA A 366 36.45 4.36 -8.34
N ALA A 367 35.86 4.91 -9.40
CA ALA A 367 36.38 6.06 -10.11
C ALA A 367 36.13 7.37 -9.36
N LEU A 368 34.98 7.53 -8.70
CA LEU A 368 34.60 8.76 -7.97
C LEU A 368 35.69 9.31 -7.02
N PRO A 369 36.25 8.53 -6.08
CA PRO A 369 37.24 9.05 -5.12
C PRO A 369 38.57 9.44 -5.76
N THR A 370 38.83 9.07 -7.02
CA THR A 370 40.09 9.42 -7.70
C THR A 370 40.15 10.88 -8.12
N GLY A 371 39.01 11.55 -8.28
CA GLY A 371 38.92 12.92 -8.81
C GLY A 371 39.39 13.07 -10.27
N ASP A 372 39.72 11.97 -10.95
CA ASP A 372 40.17 11.98 -12.34
C ASP A 372 38.95 12.04 -13.28
N ALA A 373 38.73 13.22 -13.87
CA ALA A 373 37.64 13.50 -14.78
C ALA A 373 37.54 12.50 -15.95
N SER A 374 38.68 12.03 -16.47
CA SER A 374 38.70 11.09 -17.60
C SER A 374 38.27 9.70 -17.15
N ARG A 375 38.75 9.25 -15.99
CA ARG A 375 38.39 7.94 -15.42
C ARG A 375 36.92 7.91 -15.00
N ILE A 376 36.43 8.96 -14.32
CA ILE A 376 35.03 9.07 -13.93
C ILE A 376 34.14 9.12 -15.17
N GLY A 377 34.51 9.92 -16.18
CA GLY A 377 33.73 10.05 -17.39
C GLY A 377 33.58 8.75 -18.18
N ALA A 378 34.67 8.00 -18.36
CA ALA A 378 34.62 6.69 -19.04
C ALA A 378 33.76 5.67 -18.28
N ALA A 379 33.86 5.65 -16.94
CA ALA A 379 33.05 4.76 -16.11
C ALA A 379 31.56 5.14 -16.13
N LEU A 380 31.24 6.45 -16.12
CA LEU A 380 29.88 6.96 -16.21
C LEU A 380 29.20 6.53 -17.51
N VAL A 381 29.84 6.77 -18.65
CA VAL A 381 29.29 6.42 -19.97
C VAL A 381 29.06 4.92 -20.07
N THR A 382 30.05 4.11 -19.66
CA THR A 382 29.92 2.64 -19.68
C THR A 382 28.77 2.17 -18.80
N ALA A 383 28.67 2.67 -17.56
CA ALA A 383 27.58 2.31 -16.66
C ALA A 383 26.22 2.72 -17.21
N PHE A 384 26.11 3.93 -17.76
CA PHE A 384 24.88 4.43 -18.35
C PHE A 384 24.40 3.54 -19.50
N GLN A 385 25.27 3.20 -20.46
CA GLN A 385 24.94 2.31 -21.58
C GLN A 385 24.35 0.97 -21.10
N ARG A 386 24.96 0.36 -20.08
CA ARG A 386 24.50 -0.92 -19.52
C ARG A 386 23.18 -0.82 -18.80
N MET A 387 22.94 0.30 -18.11
CA MET A 387 21.69 0.55 -17.38
C MET A 387 20.55 0.90 -18.34
N GLU A 388 20.81 1.73 -19.35
CA GLU A 388 19.87 2.08 -20.40
C GLU A 388 19.40 0.85 -21.16
N ALA A 389 20.32 -0.03 -21.58
CA ALA A 389 19.99 -1.27 -22.28
C ALA A 389 19.10 -2.22 -21.47
N ALA A 390 19.08 -2.07 -20.13
CA ALA A 390 18.25 -2.85 -19.22
C ALA A 390 17.00 -2.10 -18.73
N GLY A 391 16.68 -0.93 -19.29
CA GLY A 391 15.54 -0.10 -18.90
C GLY A 391 15.68 0.57 -17.53
N LEU A 392 16.89 0.68 -16.99
CA LEU A 392 17.16 1.16 -15.62
C LEU A 392 17.57 2.64 -15.57
N ARG A 393 17.25 3.42 -16.62
CA ARG A 393 17.60 4.83 -16.73
C ARG A 393 17.24 5.63 -15.48
N ASP A 394 15.98 5.55 -15.05
CA ASP A 394 15.45 6.36 -13.94
C ASP A 394 16.18 6.04 -12.63
N ALA A 395 16.36 4.74 -12.34
CA ALA A 395 17.11 4.29 -11.17
C ALA A 395 18.58 4.73 -11.24
N PHE A 396 19.22 4.65 -12.40
CA PHE A 396 20.60 5.10 -12.58
C PHE A 396 20.76 6.61 -12.45
N ALA A 397 19.86 7.40 -13.03
CA ALA A 397 19.82 8.85 -12.86
C ALA A 397 19.65 9.21 -11.37
N ALA A 398 18.75 8.55 -10.65
CA ALA A 398 18.56 8.76 -9.22
C ALA A 398 19.78 8.36 -8.37
N MET A 399 20.52 7.30 -8.75
CA MET A 399 21.77 6.90 -8.08
C MET A 399 22.91 7.89 -8.27
N THR A 400 22.95 8.60 -9.41
CA THR A 400 24.13 9.37 -9.84
C THR A 400 23.96 10.87 -9.76
N ALA A 401 22.73 11.39 -9.92
CA ALA A 401 22.46 12.82 -10.11
C ALA A 401 23.05 13.71 -9.00
N THR A 402 22.95 13.31 -7.73
CA THR A 402 23.44 14.11 -6.60
C THR A 402 24.94 13.91 -6.31
N ARG A 403 25.57 12.92 -6.95
CA ARG A 403 26.94 12.48 -6.63
C ARG A 403 27.96 12.90 -7.69
N LEU A 404 27.49 13.24 -8.89
CA LEU A 404 28.29 13.73 -9.99
C LEU A 404 28.01 15.21 -10.22
N ASP A 405 29.05 16.03 -10.10
CA ASP A 405 29.03 17.41 -10.56
C ASP A 405 29.50 17.46 -12.02
N PRO A 406 28.64 17.86 -12.98
CA PRO A 406 29.02 18.00 -14.39
C PRO A 406 30.24 18.89 -14.61
N ALA A 407 30.47 19.89 -13.74
CA ALA A 407 31.59 20.82 -13.85
C ALA A 407 32.97 20.16 -13.62
N LEU A 408 33.00 18.99 -13.00
CA LEU A 408 34.23 18.21 -12.77
C LEU A 408 34.55 17.25 -13.91
N LEU A 409 33.69 17.17 -14.94
CA LEU A 409 33.84 16.26 -16.07
C LEU A 409 34.10 17.05 -17.36
N GLY A 410 34.62 16.35 -18.37
CA GLY A 410 34.85 16.91 -19.71
C GLY A 410 33.99 16.26 -20.78
N GLY A 411 33.72 16.99 -21.86
CA GLY A 411 33.13 16.47 -23.10
C GLY A 411 31.76 15.80 -22.90
N GLU A 412 31.59 14.63 -23.49
CA GLU A 412 30.34 13.88 -23.48
C GLU A 412 29.91 13.45 -22.06
N ALA A 413 30.86 13.07 -21.21
CA ALA A 413 30.55 12.65 -19.84
C ALA A 413 29.95 13.80 -19.00
N ALA A 414 30.44 15.03 -19.18
CA ALA A 414 29.87 16.21 -18.52
C ALA A 414 28.42 16.44 -18.95
N ARG A 415 28.15 16.31 -20.26
CA ARG A 415 26.80 16.44 -20.82
C ARG A 415 25.86 15.34 -20.30
N LEU A 416 26.32 14.09 -20.30
CA LEU A 416 25.54 12.97 -19.77
C LEU A 416 25.22 13.17 -18.28
N ALA A 417 26.19 13.60 -17.47
CA ALA A 417 25.96 13.91 -16.06
C ALA A 417 24.91 15.03 -15.88
N LEU A 418 24.96 16.08 -16.70
CA LEU A 418 23.95 17.14 -16.70
C LEU A 418 22.57 16.57 -17.04
N TRP A 419 22.46 15.78 -18.11
CA TRP A 419 21.18 15.21 -18.54
C TRP A 419 20.57 14.28 -17.48
N LEU A 420 21.37 13.43 -16.83
CA LEU A 420 20.90 12.58 -15.73
C LEU A 420 20.40 13.39 -14.53
N ARG A 421 21.05 14.53 -14.22
CA ARG A 421 20.57 15.47 -13.19
C ARG A 421 19.22 16.07 -13.56
N LEU A 422 19.10 16.63 -14.76
CA LEU A 422 17.87 17.24 -15.24
C LEU A 422 16.72 16.22 -15.33
N TRP A 423 17.00 14.99 -15.77
CA TRP A 423 16.04 13.88 -15.76
C TRP A 423 15.46 13.61 -14.38
N ASN A 424 16.30 13.67 -13.35
CA ASN A 424 15.91 13.47 -11.95
C ASN A 424 15.37 14.75 -11.28
N GLY A 425 15.12 15.83 -12.04
CA GLY A 425 14.63 17.10 -11.52
C GLY A 425 15.66 17.89 -10.71
N GLN A 426 16.95 17.53 -10.76
CA GLN A 426 18.04 18.26 -10.11
C GLN A 426 18.47 19.40 -11.02
N THR A 427 18.01 20.61 -10.71
CA THR A 427 18.17 21.80 -11.56
C THR A 427 19.29 22.73 -11.10
N GLU A 428 19.86 22.49 -9.92
CA GLU A 428 21.01 23.25 -9.44
C GLU A 428 22.23 22.99 -10.34
N ALA A 429 22.69 24.04 -10.99
CA ALA A 429 23.89 24.04 -11.81
C ALA A 429 24.92 25.00 -11.22
N THR A 430 26.15 24.51 -11.00
CA THR A 430 27.29 25.30 -10.52
C THR A 430 27.84 26.24 -11.59
N ALA A 431 27.63 25.90 -12.88
CA ALA A 431 28.00 26.72 -14.02
C ALA A 431 26.94 26.61 -15.14
N ALA A 432 26.79 27.69 -15.91
CA ALA A 432 25.90 27.70 -17.08
C ALA A 432 26.48 26.78 -18.19
N PRO A 433 25.65 25.93 -18.82
CA PRO A 433 26.10 25.10 -19.94
C PRO A 433 26.56 25.97 -21.11
N GLN A 434 27.70 25.62 -21.72
CA GLN A 434 28.22 26.35 -22.89
C GLN A 434 27.49 25.99 -24.18
N ASN A 435 26.96 24.77 -24.27
CA ASN A 435 26.22 24.30 -25.43
C ASN A 435 24.78 24.84 -25.39
N GLU A 436 24.29 25.36 -26.52
CA GLU A 436 22.97 25.99 -26.61
C GLU A 436 21.81 25.03 -26.28
N LEU A 437 21.91 23.76 -26.72
CA LEU A 437 20.90 22.74 -26.41
C LEU A 437 20.87 22.43 -24.92
N ASP A 438 22.04 22.24 -24.31
CA ASP A 438 22.16 21.98 -22.87
C ASP A 438 21.65 23.17 -22.04
N ALA A 439 21.90 24.41 -22.50
CA ALA A 439 21.36 25.62 -21.89
C ALA A 439 19.83 25.72 -22.04
N ALA A 440 19.27 25.34 -23.19
CA ALA A 440 17.83 25.31 -23.41
C ALA A 440 17.13 24.24 -22.54
N LEU A 441 17.74 23.06 -22.38
CA LEU A 441 17.23 22.00 -21.48
C LEU A 441 17.25 22.45 -20.01
N LEU A 442 18.32 23.09 -19.57
CA LEU A 442 18.40 23.67 -18.24
C LEU A 442 17.34 24.78 -18.04
N ALA A 443 17.14 25.65 -19.03
CA ALA A 443 16.10 26.68 -19.00
C ALA A 443 14.70 26.06 -18.86
N LEU A 444 14.38 25.02 -19.63
CA LEU A 444 13.11 24.28 -19.50
C LEU A 444 12.92 23.73 -18.07
N ALA A 445 13.95 23.09 -17.51
CA ALA A 445 13.87 22.47 -16.19
C ALA A 445 13.77 23.50 -15.05
N THR A 446 14.43 24.65 -15.19
CA THR A 446 14.45 25.73 -14.17
C THR A 446 13.29 26.72 -14.29
N GLY A 447 12.48 26.64 -15.34
CA GLY A 447 11.39 27.59 -15.60
C GLY A 447 11.82 28.88 -16.29
N GLY A 448 12.99 28.88 -16.94
CA GLY A 448 13.38 29.90 -17.90
C GLY A 448 12.71 29.72 -19.26
N GLN A 449 13.15 30.50 -20.24
CA GLN A 449 12.66 30.44 -21.62
C GLN A 449 13.59 29.56 -22.47
N PRO A 450 13.21 28.31 -22.80
CA PRO A 450 14.05 27.45 -23.62
C PRO A 450 14.07 27.92 -25.07
N ALA A 451 15.25 27.94 -25.68
CA ALA A 451 15.38 28.14 -27.13
C ALA A 451 14.76 26.93 -27.87
N PRO A 452 14.06 27.13 -29.01
CA PRO A 452 13.34 26.08 -29.73
C PRO A 452 14.29 25.21 -30.59
N LEU A 453 15.27 24.55 -29.96
CA LEU A 453 16.36 23.81 -30.61
C LEU A 453 16.01 22.35 -30.92
N SER A 454 14.83 21.89 -30.50
CA SER A 454 14.28 20.57 -30.83
C SER A 454 12.75 20.65 -30.95
N PRO A 455 12.08 19.68 -31.58
CA PRO A 455 10.61 19.66 -31.64
C PRO A 455 9.94 19.76 -30.27
N ALA A 456 10.47 19.06 -29.26
CA ALA A 456 9.97 19.12 -27.90
C ALA A 456 10.19 20.51 -27.27
N LEU A 457 11.41 21.07 -27.37
CA LEU A 457 11.70 22.40 -26.83
C LEU A 457 10.86 23.48 -27.49
N GLY A 458 10.65 23.40 -28.81
CA GLY A 458 9.78 24.32 -29.54
C GLY A 458 8.31 24.22 -29.16
N ALA A 459 7.82 23.02 -28.85
CA ALA A 459 6.44 22.81 -28.38
C ALA A 459 6.24 23.29 -26.93
N PHE A 460 7.24 23.16 -26.06
CA PHE A 460 7.15 23.51 -24.64
C PHE A 460 7.53 24.96 -24.31
N ALA A 461 8.36 25.62 -25.13
CA ALA A 461 8.71 27.03 -24.95
C ALA A 461 7.47 27.94 -24.77
N PRO A 462 6.45 27.93 -25.66
CA PRO A 462 5.28 28.79 -25.49
C PRO A 462 4.43 28.40 -24.27
N VAL A 463 4.41 27.11 -23.90
CA VAL A 463 3.71 26.63 -22.71
C VAL A 463 4.27 27.32 -21.48
N PHE A 464 5.59 27.31 -21.27
CA PHE A 464 6.19 27.94 -20.09
C PHE A 464 6.36 29.46 -20.17
N ALA A 465 6.14 30.06 -21.35
CA ALA A 465 6.21 31.50 -21.52
C ALA A 465 4.95 32.26 -21.08
N GLY A 466 3.78 31.60 -21.10
CA GLY A 466 2.55 32.20 -20.62
C GLY A 466 2.57 32.41 -19.11
N ASP A 467 1.92 33.48 -18.66
CA ASP A 467 1.67 33.71 -17.24
C ASP A 467 1.01 32.47 -16.61
N LEU A 468 1.34 32.23 -15.34
CA LEU A 468 0.68 31.19 -14.59
C LEU A 468 -0.79 31.59 -14.44
N PRO A 469 -1.75 30.74 -14.85
CA PRO A 469 -3.14 30.97 -14.51
C PRO A 469 -3.28 30.98 -12.99
N ASP A 470 -4.30 31.69 -12.48
CA ASP A 470 -4.68 31.55 -11.09
C ASP A 470 -4.92 30.06 -10.78
N ALA A 471 -4.52 29.64 -9.58
CA ALA A 471 -4.76 28.26 -9.15
C ALA A 471 -6.26 27.94 -9.32
N PRO A 472 -6.63 26.73 -9.76
CA PRO A 472 -8.02 26.35 -9.91
C PRO A 472 -8.76 26.66 -8.62
N ASP A 473 -9.96 27.26 -8.71
CA ASP A 473 -10.78 27.48 -7.53
C ASP A 473 -11.01 26.12 -6.85
N PRO A 474 -10.51 25.90 -5.63
CA PRO A 474 -10.69 24.63 -4.93
C PRO A 474 -12.16 24.35 -4.59
N ASN A 475 -13.06 25.33 -4.79
CA ASN A 475 -14.51 25.19 -4.67
C ASN A 475 -15.25 25.18 -6.02
N GLY A 476 -14.53 25.20 -7.14
CA GLY A 476 -15.12 25.11 -8.47
C GLY A 476 -15.71 23.72 -8.75
N ASP A 477 -16.73 23.67 -9.62
CA ASP A 477 -17.41 22.43 -10.02
C ASP A 477 -16.61 21.56 -11.02
N SER A 478 -15.32 21.84 -11.24
CA SER A 478 -14.52 21.11 -12.23
C SER A 478 -14.00 19.78 -11.66
N ALA A 479 -14.21 18.69 -12.40
CA ALA A 479 -13.69 17.38 -12.04
C ALA A 479 -12.17 17.34 -12.26
N LEU A 480 -11.41 17.63 -11.20
CA LEU A 480 -9.94 17.73 -11.22
C LEU A 480 -9.27 16.40 -11.55
N ALA A 481 -9.80 15.29 -11.04
CA ALA A 481 -9.22 13.97 -11.25
C ALA A 481 -9.19 13.56 -12.74
N PRO A 482 -10.32 13.58 -13.48
CA PRO A 482 -10.31 13.31 -14.92
C PRO A 482 -9.38 14.24 -15.71
N ALA A 483 -9.33 15.53 -15.36
CA ALA A 483 -8.46 16.49 -16.03
C ALA A 483 -6.97 16.15 -15.82
N LEU A 484 -6.57 15.83 -14.58
CA LEU A 484 -5.19 15.46 -14.26
C LEU A 484 -4.77 14.17 -14.97
N TYR A 485 -5.55 13.10 -14.83
CA TYR A 485 -5.22 11.82 -15.46
C TYR A 485 -5.23 11.91 -17.00
N GLY A 486 -6.15 12.70 -17.57
CA GLY A 486 -6.13 13.03 -19.01
C GLY A 486 -4.85 13.78 -19.41
N ALA A 487 -4.39 14.73 -18.59
CA ALA A 487 -3.15 15.47 -18.83
C ALA A 487 -1.90 14.57 -18.77
N LEU A 488 -1.86 13.60 -17.85
CA LEU A 488 -0.78 12.60 -17.81
C LEU A 488 -0.76 11.74 -19.08
N ALA A 489 -1.92 11.25 -19.52
CA ALA A 489 -2.04 10.47 -20.75
C ALA A 489 -1.65 11.28 -22.00
N ASP A 490 -2.00 12.57 -22.04
CA ASP A 490 -1.60 13.47 -23.12
C ASP A 490 -0.09 13.76 -23.10
N ALA A 491 0.51 13.93 -21.92
CA ALA A 491 1.95 14.13 -21.76
C ALA A 491 2.76 12.91 -22.26
N ASP A 492 2.32 11.70 -21.93
CA ASP A 492 2.95 10.44 -22.35
C ASP A 492 2.99 10.26 -23.88
N ALA A 493 2.06 10.86 -24.62
CA ALA A 493 2.08 10.85 -26.08
C ALA A 493 3.37 11.46 -26.66
N GLY A 494 4.07 12.30 -25.88
CA GLY A 494 5.38 12.85 -26.23
C GLY A 494 6.46 11.78 -26.44
N LEU A 495 6.40 10.65 -25.74
CA LEU A 495 7.30 9.51 -25.95
C LEU A 495 7.14 8.86 -27.32
N GLN A 496 5.98 9.06 -27.97
CA GLN A 496 5.68 8.56 -29.31
C GLN A 496 5.91 9.64 -30.39
N GLY A 497 6.44 10.80 -30.01
CA GLY A 497 6.72 11.92 -30.91
C GLY A 497 5.58 12.92 -31.08
N ASP A 498 4.41 12.71 -30.48
CA ASP A 498 3.31 13.69 -30.50
C ASP A 498 3.54 14.79 -29.45
N VAL A 499 4.55 15.63 -29.72
CA VAL A 499 4.92 16.76 -28.86
C VAL A 499 3.82 17.83 -28.75
N THR A 500 2.91 17.88 -29.71
CA THR A 500 1.78 18.84 -29.69
C THR A 500 0.74 18.40 -28.66
N ARG A 501 0.39 17.11 -28.65
CA ARG A 501 -0.47 16.54 -27.60
C ARG A 501 0.19 16.61 -26.24
N ALA A 502 1.48 16.30 -26.16
CA ALA A 502 2.23 16.45 -24.93
C ALA A 502 2.18 17.89 -24.39
N ALA A 503 2.37 18.90 -25.24
CA ALA A 503 2.31 20.30 -24.84
C ALA A 503 0.94 20.69 -24.22
N ARG A 504 -0.17 20.14 -24.72
CA ARG A 504 -1.49 20.32 -24.11
C ARG A 504 -1.59 19.67 -22.72
N GLY A 505 -1.07 18.45 -22.57
CA GLY A 505 -0.99 17.78 -21.28
C GLY A 505 -0.15 18.57 -20.27
N ILE A 506 1.04 19.04 -20.67
CA ILE A 506 1.91 19.87 -19.83
C ILE A 506 1.21 21.19 -19.44
N GLN A 507 0.53 21.84 -20.39
CA GLN A 507 -0.24 23.06 -20.11
C GLN A 507 -1.35 22.80 -19.08
N MET A 508 -2.11 21.72 -19.23
CA MET A 508 -3.15 21.33 -18.26
C MET A 508 -2.57 21.03 -16.87
N LEU A 509 -1.42 20.36 -16.78
CA LEU A 509 -0.74 20.15 -15.50
C LEU A 509 -0.34 21.48 -14.83
N ARG A 510 0.08 22.49 -15.62
CA ARG A 510 0.36 23.84 -15.10
C ARG A 510 -0.91 24.52 -14.60
N GLU A 511 -2.00 24.43 -15.35
CA GLU A 511 -3.32 24.96 -14.97
C GLU A 511 -3.82 24.33 -13.67
N LEU A 512 -3.51 23.05 -13.43
CA LEU A 512 -3.84 22.34 -12.19
C LEU A 512 -2.89 22.64 -11.01
N GLY A 513 -1.89 23.53 -11.18
CA GLY A 513 -0.94 23.91 -10.14
C GLY A 513 0.25 22.95 -9.95
N LEU A 514 0.40 21.93 -10.79
CA LEU A 514 1.46 20.92 -10.72
C LEU A 514 2.73 21.36 -11.46
N LEU A 515 3.22 22.57 -11.20
CA LEU A 515 4.29 23.21 -11.99
C LEU A 515 5.61 22.45 -11.98
N ALA A 516 6.01 21.93 -10.82
CA ALA A 516 7.24 21.16 -10.70
C ALA A 516 7.14 19.83 -11.46
N ASP A 517 6.01 19.13 -11.35
CA ASP A 517 5.77 17.89 -12.09
C ASP A 517 5.70 18.16 -13.61
N ALA A 518 4.97 19.20 -14.04
CA ALA A 518 4.85 19.59 -15.44
C ALA A 518 6.23 19.88 -16.08
N ARG A 519 7.10 20.63 -15.37
CA ARG A 519 8.48 20.89 -15.81
C ARG A 519 9.29 19.61 -15.91
N ARG A 520 9.20 18.73 -14.91
CA ARG A 520 9.96 17.48 -14.89
C ARG A 520 9.52 16.54 -16.01
N ILE A 521 8.21 16.40 -16.24
CA ILE A 521 7.65 15.60 -17.33
C ILE A 521 8.09 16.17 -18.70
N ALA A 522 7.96 17.48 -18.91
CA ALA A 522 8.43 18.13 -20.14
C ALA A 522 9.94 17.93 -20.37
N THR A 523 10.74 18.04 -19.30
CA THR A 523 12.19 17.80 -19.35
C THR A 523 12.52 16.36 -19.71
N GLN A 524 11.81 15.37 -19.14
CA GLN A 524 11.97 13.96 -19.50
C GLN A 524 11.63 13.69 -20.97
N ILE A 525 10.54 14.28 -21.49
CA ILE A 525 10.18 14.17 -22.91
C ILE A 525 11.27 14.76 -23.81
N ALA A 526 11.80 15.93 -23.47
CA ALA A 526 12.87 16.58 -24.25
C ALA A 526 14.20 15.80 -24.20
N LEU A 527 14.51 15.13 -23.09
CA LEU A 527 15.73 14.36 -22.89
C LEU A 527 15.66 12.91 -23.41
N ASP A 528 14.47 12.31 -23.51
CA ASP A 528 14.33 10.89 -23.89
C ASP A 528 15.11 10.50 -25.16
N PRO A 529 14.97 11.19 -26.31
CA PRO A 529 15.72 10.82 -27.52
C PRO A 529 17.23 11.02 -27.36
N LEU A 530 17.66 12.00 -26.56
CA LEU A 530 19.07 12.33 -26.34
C LEU A 530 19.74 11.25 -25.47
N LEU A 531 19.07 10.81 -24.41
CA LEU A 531 19.56 9.75 -23.52
C LEU A 531 19.58 8.39 -24.21
N ARG A 532 18.59 8.08 -25.07
CA ARG A 532 18.66 6.88 -25.93
C ARG A 532 19.83 6.94 -26.90
N GLY A 533 20.11 8.12 -27.46
CA GLY A 533 21.23 8.34 -28.37
C GLY A 533 22.59 8.18 -27.68
N ALA A 534 22.75 8.68 -26.45
CA ALA A 534 23.99 8.55 -25.68
C ALA A 534 24.31 7.11 -25.21
N ALA A 535 23.34 6.20 -25.31
CA ALA A 535 23.53 4.80 -24.97
C ALA A 535 23.92 3.91 -26.17
N GLN A 536 23.79 4.43 -27.38
CA GLN A 536 24.20 3.78 -28.63
C GLN A 536 25.64 4.16 -28.96
#